data_AF-A0A9P6WKS4-F1
#
_entry.id   AF-A0A9P6WKS4-F1
#
_cell.length_a   1.000
_cell.length_b   1.000
_cell.length_c   1.000
_cell.angle_alpha   90.00
_cell.angle_beta   90.00
_cell.angle_gamma   90.00
#
_symmetry.space_group_name_H-M   'P 1'
#
loop_
_entity.id
_entity.type
_entity.pdbx_description
1 polymer ?
#
loop_
_entity_poly.entity_id
_entity_poly.type
_entity_poly.pdbx_seq_one_letter_code
_entity_poly.pdbx_strand_id
1 'polypeptide(L)'
;MLPSSAPLRIEPKNIKNEHSDDGIPEKSVTHVKLKNKKDKTGNSLINEKNSKINKDLNPKKGSVSFLTDEQKKANHILSETRRRNLIRSTYDKLVELVPQLDTSEKRAEHAVMTKTAAYIIELRQENERLEKLKLERGL
;
A
#
# COMPACT_ATOMS: atom_id res chain seq x y z
N MET A 1 -42.08 42.44 25.19
CA MET A 1 -41.92 41.98 23.78
C MET A 1 -40.46 42.17 23.40
N LEU A 2 -39.71 41.08 23.16
CA LEU A 2 -38.32 41.11 22.71
C LEU A 2 -38.28 40.63 21.26
N PRO A 3 -37.56 41.28 20.33
CA PRO A 3 -37.47 40.80 18.95
C PRO A 3 -36.55 39.57 18.87
N SER A 4 -37.07 38.54 18.19
CA SER A 4 -36.41 37.27 17.87
C SER A 4 -35.25 37.50 16.88
N SER A 5 -34.03 37.08 17.27
CA SER A 5 -32.84 37.14 16.41
C SER A 5 -32.77 35.90 15.51
N ALA A 6 -32.85 36.09 14.20
CA ALA A 6 -32.63 35.03 13.21
C ALA A 6 -31.14 34.65 13.10
N PRO A 7 -30.79 33.39 12.82
CA PRO A 7 -29.40 32.97 12.64
C PRO A 7 -28.88 33.31 11.23
N LEU A 8 -27.61 33.74 11.15
CA LEU A 8 -26.90 34.04 9.91
C LEU A 8 -26.61 32.75 9.13
N ARG A 9 -27.16 32.65 7.92
CA ARG A 9 -26.90 31.59 6.93
C ARG A 9 -25.60 31.89 6.19
N ILE A 10 -24.61 31.00 6.33
CA ILE A 10 -23.33 31.08 5.60
C ILE A 10 -23.46 30.26 4.33
N GLU A 11 -23.39 30.91 3.16
CA GLU A 11 -23.36 30.24 1.85
C GLU A 11 -21.95 29.66 1.58
N PRO A 12 -21.83 28.44 1.02
CA PRO A 12 -20.54 27.84 0.70
C PRO A 12 -19.87 28.58 -0.47
N LYS A 13 -18.61 28.98 -0.27
CA LYS A 13 -17.77 29.56 -1.33
C LYS A 13 -17.49 28.51 -2.41
N ASN A 14 -17.99 28.77 -3.61
CA ASN A 14 -17.76 28.00 -4.83
C ASN A 14 -16.27 28.13 -5.25
N ILE A 15 -15.47 27.10 -5.00
CA ILE A 15 -14.10 27.00 -5.49
C ILE A 15 -14.18 26.51 -6.94
N LYS A 16 -13.91 27.42 -7.88
CA LYS A 16 -13.77 27.13 -9.30
C LYS A 16 -12.60 26.18 -9.50
N ASN A 17 -12.89 24.94 -9.85
CA ASN A 17 -11.92 24.00 -10.40
C ASN A 17 -11.72 24.33 -11.88
N GLU A 18 -10.78 25.22 -12.17
CA GLU A 18 -10.21 25.37 -13.49
C GLU A 18 -8.70 25.24 -13.37
N HIS A 19 -8.16 24.08 -13.75
CA HIS A 19 -6.83 23.96 -14.35
C HIS A 19 -6.76 22.65 -15.13
N SER A 20 -7.03 22.80 -16.43
CA SER A 20 -6.35 22.20 -17.58
C SER A 20 -5.70 20.83 -17.39
N ASP A 21 -6.37 19.86 -18.02
CA ASP A 21 -5.78 18.73 -18.73
C ASP A 21 -4.61 19.20 -19.62
N ASP A 22 -3.39 18.91 -19.18
CA ASP A 22 -2.20 18.86 -20.04
C ASP A 22 -1.42 17.59 -19.68
N GLY A 23 -1.37 16.67 -20.64
CA GLY A 23 -0.80 15.34 -20.50
C GLY A 23 0.65 15.35 -20.02
N ILE A 24 0.95 14.46 -19.06
CA ILE A 24 2.32 14.23 -18.59
C ILE A 24 3.08 13.46 -19.68
N PRO A 25 4.19 14.01 -20.24
CA PRO A 25 5.07 13.23 -21.10
C PRO A 25 5.83 12.23 -20.24
N GLU A 26 5.69 10.95 -20.57
CA GLU A 26 6.62 9.90 -20.15
C GLU A 26 8.05 10.32 -20.52
N LYS A 27 8.85 10.66 -19.52
CA LYS A 27 10.28 10.29 -19.44
C LYS A 27 10.89 10.79 -18.14
N SER A 28 11.75 9.93 -17.60
CA SER A 28 12.77 10.20 -16.58
C SER A 28 12.32 10.32 -15.13
N VAL A 29 12.05 9.16 -14.50
CA VAL A 29 12.62 8.93 -13.15
C VAL A 29 13.20 7.52 -13.10
N THR A 30 14.53 7.51 -13.08
CA THR A 30 15.42 6.36 -12.99
C THR A 30 15.19 5.56 -11.71
N HIS A 31 14.88 4.27 -11.86
CA HIS A 31 15.10 3.28 -10.81
C HIS A 31 16.60 3.19 -10.48
N VAL A 32 17.01 3.70 -9.33
CA VAL A 32 18.33 3.42 -8.74
C VAL A 32 18.30 1.99 -8.18
N LYS A 33 19.02 1.08 -8.83
CA LYS A 33 19.25 -0.29 -8.34
C LYS A 33 20.35 -0.27 -7.26
N LEU A 34 19.95 -0.51 -6.01
CA LEU A 34 20.84 -0.86 -4.91
C LEU A 34 21.64 -2.13 -5.27
N LYS A 35 22.98 -2.07 -5.17
CA LYS A 35 23.86 -3.24 -5.21
C LYS A 35 23.86 -3.90 -3.84
N ASN A 36 23.17 -5.04 -3.70
CA ASN A 36 23.26 -5.89 -2.51
C ASN A 36 24.53 -6.74 -2.58
N LYS A 37 25.38 -6.59 -1.56
CA LYS A 37 26.44 -7.55 -1.22
C LYS A 37 25.82 -8.50 -0.19
N LYS A 38 25.60 -9.75 -0.62
CA LYS A 38 25.30 -11.00 0.13
C LYS A 38 24.74 -10.84 1.56
N ASP A 39 23.45 -11.13 1.69
CA ASP A 39 22.93 -12.04 2.71
C ASP A 39 22.00 -13.06 2.02
N LYS A 40 22.10 -14.32 2.44
CA LYS A 40 21.46 -15.49 1.82
C LYS A 40 19.95 -15.43 2.00
N THR A 41 19.19 -15.59 0.90
CA THR A 41 18.07 -16.53 0.67
C THR A 41 17.04 -15.96 -0.31
N GLY A 42 16.70 -16.75 -1.34
CA GLY A 42 15.34 -16.81 -1.89
C GLY A 42 14.93 -15.87 -3.03
N ASN A 43 15.16 -16.36 -4.24
CA ASN A 43 14.39 -16.17 -5.48
C ASN A 43 14.63 -14.99 -6.44
N SER A 44 14.95 -15.47 -7.65
CA SER A 44 15.34 -14.86 -8.90
C SER A 44 14.15 -14.43 -9.77
N LEU A 45 14.48 -13.66 -10.82
CA LEU A 45 13.78 -13.44 -12.10
C LEU A 45 13.17 -12.03 -12.26
N ILE A 46 13.86 -11.16 -13.02
CA ILE A 46 13.50 -10.82 -14.42
C ILE A 46 14.47 -9.80 -15.07
N ASN A 47 15.05 -10.27 -16.17
CA ASN A 47 15.49 -9.64 -17.43
C ASN A 47 16.53 -8.52 -17.52
N GLU A 48 17.69 -8.96 -18.02
CA GLU A 48 18.53 -8.29 -19.01
C GLU A 48 17.78 -8.06 -20.34
N LYS A 49 17.93 -6.85 -20.91
CA LYS A 49 18.17 -6.54 -22.34
C LYS A 49 17.88 -5.05 -22.58
N ASN A 50 18.93 -4.23 -22.54
CA ASN A 50 19.23 -3.26 -23.60
C ASN A 50 20.52 -2.52 -23.27
N SER A 51 21.59 -2.96 -23.94
CA SER A 51 22.87 -2.29 -24.07
C SER A 51 22.79 -1.28 -25.22
N LYS A 52 23.59 -0.20 -25.09
CA LYS A 52 23.77 0.95 -26.02
C LYS A 52 22.68 2.01 -25.80
N ILE A 53 23.02 3.16 -25.21
CA ILE A 53 23.46 4.36 -25.93
C ILE A 53 24.01 5.40 -24.92
N ASN A 54 25.09 6.09 -25.33
CA ASN A 54 25.73 7.30 -24.80
C ASN A 54 26.67 7.19 -23.58
N LYS A 55 27.97 7.06 -23.95
CA LYS A 55 29.10 7.67 -23.26
C LYS A 55 28.90 9.18 -23.16
N ASP A 56 29.62 9.75 -22.21
CA ASP A 56 29.97 11.17 -22.04
C ASP A 56 29.24 11.87 -20.89
N LEU A 57 30.05 12.64 -20.13
CA LEU A 57 29.77 13.39 -18.89
C LEU A 57 30.13 12.69 -17.56
N ASN A 58 31.45 12.47 -17.42
CA ASN A 58 32.33 12.68 -16.25
C ASN A 58 31.72 12.68 -14.82
N PRO A 59 32.13 11.76 -13.92
CA PRO A 59 31.64 11.67 -12.55
C PRO A 59 32.51 12.48 -11.57
N LYS A 60 32.06 13.65 -11.11
CA LYS A 60 32.57 14.20 -9.84
C LYS A 60 31.82 13.60 -8.66
N LYS A 61 32.38 12.49 -8.20
CA LYS A 61 32.24 11.91 -6.86
C LYS A 61 32.56 13.00 -5.81
N GLY A 62 31.60 13.42 -4.98
CA GLY A 62 31.97 14.30 -3.86
C GLY A 62 30.90 15.08 -3.09
N SER A 63 29.61 15.06 -3.43
CA SER A 63 28.60 15.64 -2.52
C SER A 63 27.67 14.54 -2.05
N VAL A 64 27.66 14.28 -0.75
CA VAL A 64 26.53 13.61 -0.10
C VAL A 64 25.32 14.48 -0.43
N SER A 65 24.51 14.06 -1.42
CA SER A 65 23.40 14.88 -1.91
C SER A 65 22.32 14.86 -0.85
N PHE A 66 22.35 15.84 0.04
CA PHE A 66 21.23 16.13 0.92
C PHE A 66 19.99 16.26 0.05
N LEU A 67 18.97 15.45 0.33
CA LEU A 67 17.70 15.55 -0.39
C LEU A 67 17.22 16.99 -0.29
N THR A 68 16.91 17.62 -1.43
CA THR A 68 16.28 18.95 -1.41
C THR A 68 14.96 18.85 -0.65
N ASP A 69 14.45 19.95 -0.10
CA ASP A 69 13.19 19.89 0.65
C ASP A 69 12.01 19.47 -0.23
N GLU A 70 12.05 19.80 -1.52
CA GLU A 70 11.13 19.28 -2.53
C GLU A 70 11.26 17.76 -2.73
N GLN A 71 12.49 17.24 -2.85
CA GLN A 71 12.74 15.80 -2.94
C GLN A 71 12.32 15.06 -1.68
N LYS A 72 12.53 15.62 -0.48
CA LYS A 72 12.04 15.04 0.78
C LYS A 72 10.53 14.97 0.79
N LYS A 73 9.83 16.04 0.38
CA LYS A 73 8.37 16.08 0.29
C LYS A 73 7.84 15.04 -0.69
N ALA A 74 8.43 14.97 -1.89
CA ALA A 74 8.07 13.97 -2.89
C ALA A 74 8.29 12.54 -2.38
N ASN A 75 9.47 12.25 -1.82
CA ASN A 75 9.78 10.93 -1.27
C ASN A 75 8.86 10.56 -0.10
N HIS A 76 8.50 11.50 0.77
CA HIS A 76 7.57 11.27 1.87
C HIS A 76 6.16 10.90 1.37
N ILE A 77 5.64 11.62 0.38
CA ILE A 77 4.32 11.31 -0.22
C ILE A 77 4.35 9.93 -0.88
N LEU A 78 5.42 9.62 -1.61
CA LEU A 78 5.58 8.35 -2.31
C LEU A 78 5.75 7.17 -1.33
N SER A 79 6.58 7.32 -0.30
CA SER A 79 6.80 6.27 0.71
C SER A 79 5.52 5.98 1.47
N GLU A 80 4.77 7.01 1.82
CA GLU A 80 3.51 6.87 2.53
C GLU A 80 2.41 6.28 1.64
N THR A 81 2.34 6.67 0.37
CA THR A 81 1.42 6.07 -0.61
C THR A 81 1.69 4.58 -0.76
N ARG A 82 2.97 4.20 -0.91
CA ARG A 82 3.38 2.79 -0.95
C ARG A 82 2.99 2.05 0.32
N ARG A 83 3.23 2.65 1.49
CA ARG A 83 2.85 2.07 2.79
C ARG A 83 1.35 1.80 2.86
N ARG A 84 0.51 2.78 2.49
CA ARG A 84 -0.95 2.63 2.49
C ARG A 84 -1.43 1.59 1.49
N ASN A 85 -0.85 1.53 0.30
CA ASN A 85 -1.22 0.54 -0.71
C ASN A 85 -0.85 -0.87 -0.28
N LEU A 86 0.29 -1.05 0.39
CA LEU A 86 0.67 -2.34 0.97
C LEU A 86 -0.35 -2.78 2.02
N ILE A 87 -0.73 -1.90 2.94
CA ILE A 87 -1.75 -2.20 3.97
C ILE A 87 -3.08 -2.60 3.31
N ARG A 88 -3.54 -1.85 2.31
CA ARG A 88 -4.77 -2.20 1.57
C ARG A 88 -4.67 -3.57 0.91
N SER A 89 -3.55 -3.87 0.25
CA SER A 89 -3.33 -5.17 -0.38
C SER A 89 -3.31 -6.32 0.63
N THR A 90 -2.84 -6.10 1.85
CA THR A 90 -2.90 -7.12 2.90
C THR A 90 -4.33 -7.38 3.35
N TYR A 91 -5.16 -6.35 3.50
CA TYR A 91 -6.59 -6.53 3.78
C TYR A 91 -7.33 -7.23 2.64
N ASP A 92 -6.99 -6.90 1.39
CA ASP A 92 -7.58 -7.54 0.21
C ASP A 92 -7.29 -9.07 0.20
N LYS A 93 -6.08 -9.49 0.64
CA LYS A 93 -5.72 -10.91 0.82
C LYS A 93 -6.46 -11.57 1.97
N LEU A 94 -6.64 -10.88 3.10
CA LEU A 94 -7.38 -11.45 4.24
C LEU A 94 -8.82 -11.78 3.84
N VAL A 95 -9.47 -10.90 3.08
CA VAL A 95 -10.83 -11.13 2.58
C VAL A 95 -10.91 -12.31 1.61
N GLU A 96 -9.86 -12.57 0.83
CA GLU A 96 -9.80 -13.75 -0.05
C GLU A 96 -9.67 -15.07 0.74
N LEU A 97 -8.96 -15.05 1.87
CA LEU A 97 -8.66 -16.26 2.65
C LEU A 97 -9.75 -16.65 3.64
N VAL A 98 -10.53 -15.69 4.14
CA VAL A 98 -11.53 -15.90 5.19
C VAL A 98 -12.90 -16.06 4.53
N PRO A 99 -13.53 -17.24 4.59
CA PRO A 99 -14.80 -17.52 3.89
C PRO A 99 -15.98 -16.66 4.37
N GLN A 100 -15.90 -16.12 5.58
CA GLN A 100 -16.96 -15.32 6.22
C GLN A 100 -16.90 -13.83 5.85
N LEU A 101 -15.92 -13.42 5.04
CA LEU A 101 -15.71 -12.05 4.60
C LEU A 101 -16.15 -11.86 3.15
N ASP A 102 -16.96 -10.83 2.92
CA ASP A 102 -17.36 -10.46 1.57
C ASP A 102 -16.37 -9.49 0.94
N THR A 103 -16.29 -9.51 -0.40
CA THR A 103 -15.41 -8.60 -1.15
C THR A 103 -15.75 -7.12 -0.95
N SER A 104 -16.97 -6.80 -0.52
CA SER A 104 -17.42 -5.46 -0.15
C SER A 104 -16.82 -4.97 1.18
N GLU A 105 -16.42 -5.89 2.06
CA GLU A 105 -15.93 -5.59 3.41
C GLU A 105 -14.43 -5.27 3.46
N LYS A 106 -13.71 -5.33 2.32
CA LYS A 106 -12.26 -5.03 2.20
C LYS A 106 -11.81 -3.67 2.74
N ARG A 107 -12.74 -2.75 2.96
CA ARG A 107 -12.49 -1.41 3.49
C ARG A 107 -12.98 -1.23 4.92
N ALA A 108 -13.67 -2.22 5.49
CA ALA A 108 -14.09 -2.24 6.88
C ALA A 108 -13.01 -2.91 7.75
N GLU A 109 -11.91 -2.19 8.03
CA GLU A 109 -10.71 -2.73 8.72
C GLU A 109 -11.07 -3.50 10.00
N HIS A 110 -11.89 -2.91 10.87
CA HIS A 110 -12.32 -3.55 12.11
C HIS A 110 -13.08 -4.86 11.87
N ALA A 111 -14.04 -4.86 10.94
CA ALA A 111 -14.84 -6.05 10.63
C ALA A 111 -13.95 -7.18 10.07
N VAL A 112 -13.02 -6.84 9.16
CA VAL A 112 -12.05 -7.80 8.63
C VAL A 112 -11.21 -8.40 9.75
N MET A 113 -10.69 -7.59 10.67
CA MET A 113 -9.89 -8.08 11.80
C MET A 113 -10.69 -9.01 12.72
N THR A 114 -11.91 -8.61 13.13
CA THR A 114 -12.75 -9.39 14.03
C THR A 114 -13.13 -10.74 13.42
N LYS A 115 -13.61 -10.74 12.17
CA LYS A 115 -14.00 -11.98 11.47
C LYS A 115 -12.80 -12.89 11.22
N THR A 116 -11.64 -12.34 10.87
CA THR A 116 -10.40 -13.11 10.71
C THR A 116 -9.99 -13.78 12.02
N ALA A 117 -10.05 -13.06 13.14
CA ALA A 117 -9.72 -13.63 14.45
C ALA A 117 -10.69 -14.76 14.84
N ALA A 118 -11.99 -14.57 14.60
CA ALA A 118 -13.00 -15.60 14.85
C ALA A 118 -12.74 -16.86 14.01
N TYR A 119 -12.41 -16.70 12.73
CA TYR A 119 -12.11 -17.82 11.84
C TYR A 119 -10.85 -18.59 12.26
N ILE A 120 -9.81 -17.93 12.76
CA ILE A 120 -8.63 -18.62 13.31
C ILE A 120 -9.01 -19.50 14.51
N ILE A 121 -9.91 -19.02 15.38
CA ILE A 121 -10.39 -19.79 16.53
C ILE A 121 -11.15 -21.03 16.05
N GLU A 122 -12.06 -20.87 15.08
CA GLU A 122 -12.83 -21.96 14.47
C GLU A 122 -11.91 -23.03 13.86
N LEU A 123 -10.92 -22.62 13.05
CA LEU A 123 -9.96 -23.55 12.45
C LEU A 123 -9.19 -24.37 13.50
N ARG A 124 -8.84 -23.75 14.64
CA ARG A 124 -8.15 -24.46 15.73
C ARG A 124 -9.06 -25.49 16.40
N GLN A 125 -10.31 -25.14 16.63
CA GLN A 125 -11.31 -26.06 17.21
C GLN A 125 -11.58 -27.23 16.27
N GLU A 126 -11.71 -26.96 14.97
CA GLU A 126 -11.95 -28.00 13.97
C GLU A 126 -10.74 -28.91 13.83
N ASN A 127 -9.52 -28.37 13.82
CA ASN A 127 -8.31 -29.19 13.83
C ASN A 127 -8.24 -30.09 15.06
N GLU A 128 -8.56 -29.58 16.26
CA GLU A 128 -8.59 -30.40 17.48
C GLU A 128 -9.65 -31.52 17.38
N ARG A 129 -10.83 -31.20 16.84
CA ARG A 129 -11.89 -32.18 16.60
C ARG A 129 -11.45 -33.26 15.63
N LEU A 130 -10.77 -32.88 14.55
CA LEU A 130 -10.26 -33.81 13.54
C LEU A 130 -9.14 -34.70 14.11
N GLU A 131 -8.23 -34.17 14.93
CA GLU A 131 -7.20 -34.97 15.61
C GLU A 131 -7.80 -36.00 16.57
N LYS A 132 -8.84 -35.63 17.33
CA LYS A 132 -9.58 -36.58 18.18
C LYS A 132 -10.22 -37.69 17.34
N LEU A 133 -10.87 -37.31 16.25
CA LEU A 133 -11.53 -38.25 15.35
C LEU A 133 -10.54 -39.19 14.65
N LYS A 134 -9.36 -38.68 14.30
CA LYS A 134 -8.26 -39.46 13.73
C LYS A 134 -7.81 -40.52 14.73
N LEU A 135 -7.58 -40.13 15.99
CA LEU A 135 -7.18 -41.05 17.05
C LEU A 135 -8.24 -42.14 17.30
N GLU A 136 -9.52 -41.76 17.37
CA GLU A 136 -10.64 -42.70 17.56
C GLU A 136 -10.76 -43.72 16.43
N ARG A 137 -10.40 -43.33 15.21
CA ARG A 137 -10.44 -44.20 14.02
C ARG A 137 -9.13 -44.93 13.74
N GLY A 138 -8.10 -44.74 14.57
CA GLY A 138 -6.79 -45.37 14.42
C GLY A 138 -6.05 -44.96 13.14
N LEU A 139 -6.29 -43.75 12.65
CA LEU A 139 -5.63 -43.15 11.47
C LEU A 139 -4.37 -42.36 11.83
#